data_AF-A0A7V6RIW9-F1
#
_entry.id   AF-A0A7V6RIW9-F1
#
_cell.length_a   1.000
_cell.length_b   1.000
_cell.length_c   1.000
_cell.angle_alpha   90.00
_cell.angle_beta   90.00
_cell.angle_gamma   90.00
#
_symmetry.space_group_name_H-M   'P 1'
#
loop_
_entity.id
_entity.type
_entity.pdbx_description
1 polymer ?
#
loop_
_entity_poly.entity_id
_entity_poly.type
_entity_poly.pdbx_seq_one_letter_code
_entity_poly.pdbx_strand_id
1 'polypeptide(L)'
;MKKIVENTSKYLAMSKEENKEFLDNLYSLMKKLEADVVDYQGLKILSAPPLCPDCRSNHIIKNGLQNGMQNYRCKDCGRQFR
;
A
#
# COMPACT_ATOMS: atom_id res chain seq x y z
N MET A 1 -1.26 -5.84 -0.03
CA MET A 1 0.06 -5.74 -0.70
C MET A 1 1.25 -6.24 0.14
N LYS A 2 1.31 -6.03 1.47
CA LYS A 2 2.42 -6.57 2.30
C LYS A 2 2.64 -8.09 2.12
N LYS A 3 1.56 -8.87 2.01
CA LYS A 3 1.62 -10.33 1.78
C LYS A 3 2.15 -10.76 0.39
N ILE A 4 2.14 -9.88 -0.61
CA ILE A 4 2.56 -10.24 -1.99
C ILE A 4 4.07 -10.03 -2.16
N VAL A 5 4.66 -9.10 -1.41
CA VAL A 5 6.07 -8.73 -1.55
C VAL A 5 6.73 -8.68 -0.18
N GLU A 6 6.65 -9.78 0.58
CA GLU A 6 7.32 -9.87 1.87
C GLU A 6 8.85 -9.96 1.75
N ASN A 7 9.38 -10.17 0.53
CA ASN A 7 10.81 -10.29 0.33
C ASN A 7 11.30 -9.75 -1.02
N THR A 8 11.32 -8.43 -1.15
CA THR A 8 11.87 -7.69 -2.31
C THR A 8 13.27 -8.14 -2.72
N SER A 9 14.10 -8.57 -1.76
CA SER A 9 15.46 -9.07 -2.03
C SER A 9 15.47 -10.41 -2.77
N LYS A 10 14.50 -11.29 -2.49
CA LYS A 10 14.33 -12.58 -3.15
C LYS A 10 13.86 -12.41 -4.59
N TYR A 11 12.91 -11.49 -4.82
CA TYR A 11 12.40 -11.19 -6.17
C TYR A 11 13.47 -10.66 -7.13
N LEU A 12 14.39 -9.84 -6.62
CA LEU A 12 15.51 -9.31 -7.41
C LEU A 12 16.58 -10.36 -7.73
N ALA A 13 16.58 -11.50 -7.02
CA ALA A 13 17.56 -12.58 -7.16
C ALA A 13 17.04 -13.82 -7.90
N MET A 14 15.78 -13.81 -8.37
CA MET A 14 15.14 -14.97 -9.02
C MET A 14 15.66 -15.22 -10.44
N SER A 15 15.75 -16.50 -10.82
CA SER A 15 16.03 -16.92 -12.20
C SER A 15 14.87 -16.55 -13.14
N LYS A 16 15.10 -16.64 -14.46
CA LYS A 16 14.05 -16.37 -15.46
C LYS A 16 12.88 -17.34 -15.33
N GLU A 17 13.12 -18.62 -15.03
CA GLU A 17 12.05 -19.59 -14.81
C GLU A 17 11.23 -19.28 -13.55
N GLU A 18 11.90 -18.99 -12.44
CA GLU A 18 11.23 -18.65 -11.17
C GLU A 18 10.38 -17.39 -11.31
N ASN A 19 10.89 -16.39 -12.05
CA ASN A 19 10.16 -15.15 -12.30
C ASN A 19 8.87 -15.40 -13.12
N LYS A 20 8.97 -16.26 -14.14
CA LYS A 20 7.81 -16.66 -14.94
C LYS A 20 6.75 -17.37 -14.10
N GLU A 21 7.17 -18.34 -13.28
CA GLU A 21 6.26 -19.07 -12.38
C GLU A 21 5.55 -18.12 -11.40
N PHE A 22 6.27 -17.12 -10.88
CA PHE A 22 5.67 -16.09 -10.04
C PHE A 22 4.60 -15.26 -10.78
N LEU A 23 4.88 -14.82 -12.01
CA LEU A 23 3.93 -14.05 -12.81
C LEU A 23 2.67 -14.88 -13.15
N ASP A 24 2.83 -16.16 -13.48
CA ASP A 24 1.72 -17.08 -13.76
C ASP A 24 0.82 -17.28 -12.52
N ASN A 25 1.45 -17.41 -11.34
CA ASN A 25 0.74 -17.52 -10.07
C ASN A 25 0.01 -16.22 -9.69
N LEU A 26 0.64 -15.07 -9.89
CA LEU A 26 0.01 -13.76 -9.65
C LEU A 26 -1.21 -13.55 -10.56
N TYR A 27 -1.07 -13.87 -11.85
CA TYR A 27 -2.16 -13.78 -12.82
C TYR A 27 -3.35 -14.67 -12.44
N SER A 28 -3.08 -15.92 -12.03
CA SER A 28 -4.11 -16.86 -11.61
C SER A 28 -4.85 -16.37 -10.35
N LEU A 29 -4.12 -15.78 -9.40
CA LEU A 29 -4.70 -15.19 -8.20
C LEU A 29 -5.59 -13.98 -8.54
N MET A 30 -5.14 -13.08 -9.41
CA MET A 30 -5.91 -11.91 -9.83
C MET A 30 -7.22 -12.33 -10.50
N LYS A 31 -7.17 -13.30 -11.42
CA LYS A 31 -8.37 -13.88 -12.04
C LYS A 31 -9.35 -14.46 -11.03
N LYS A 32 -8.87 -15.21 -10.04
CA LYS A 32 -9.71 -15.82 -9.00
C LYS A 32 -10.42 -14.77 -8.14
N LEU A 33 -9.81 -13.60 -7.95
CA LEU A 33 -10.35 -12.51 -7.15
C LEU A 33 -11.24 -11.56 -7.96
N GLU A 34 -11.47 -11.85 -9.25
CA GLU A 34 -12.09 -10.91 -10.20
C GLU A 34 -11.41 -9.53 -10.21
N ALA A 35 -10.11 -9.52 -9.90
CA ALA A 35 -9.33 -8.30 -9.76
C ALA A 35 -8.63 -7.95 -11.08
N ASP A 36 -8.67 -6.68 -11.47
CA ASP A 36 -8.06 -6.15 -12.68
C ASP A 36 -6.82 -5.29 -12.40
N VAL A 37 -6.16 -4.82 -13.46
CA VAL A 37 -4.98 -3.94 -13.35
C VAL A 37 -5.34 -2.60 -12.70
N VAL A 38 -6.60 -2.16 -12.77
CA VAL A 38 -7.11 -0.88 -12.24
C VAL A 38 -7.31 -0.94 -10.72
N ASP A 39 -7.44 -2.14 -10.13
CA ASP A 39 -7.51 -2.33 -8.66
C ASP A 39 -6.28 -1.86 -7.90
N TYR A 40 -5.15 -1.63 -8.58
CA TYR A 40 -4.01 -0.98 -7.97
C TYR A 40 -4.37 0.40 -7.41
N GLN A 41 -5.33 1.12 -8.02
CA GLN A 41 -5.76 2.44 -7.54
C GLN A 41 -6.50 2.32 -6.22
N GLY A 42 -7.40 1.34 -6.07
CA GLY A 42 -8.07 1.06 -4.80
C GLY A 42 -7.09 0.65 -3.70
N LEU A 43 -6.12 -0.21 -4.03
CA LEU A 43 -5.06 -0.62 -3.11
C LEU A 43 -4.09 0.54 -2.77
N LYS A 44 -3.84 1.45 -3.71
CA LYS A 44 -3.06 2.67 -3.50
C LYS A 44 -3.78 3.64 -2.57
N ILE A 45 -5.10 3.77 -2.68
CA ILE A 45 -5.92 4.55 -1.75
C ILE A 45 -5.87 3.93 -0.35
N LEU A 46 -6.00 2.61 -0.22
CA LEU A 46 -5.91 1.90 1.06
C LEU A 46 -4.52 1.98 1.72
N SER A 47 -3.47 2.26 0.94
CA SER A 47 -2.09 2.39 1.44
C SER A 47 -1.61 3.84 1.55
N ALA A 48 -2.33 4.79 0.97
CA ALA A 48 -2.06 6.21 1.10
C ALA A 48 -2.48 6.72 2.49
N PRO A 49 -1.76 7.69 3.07
CA PRO A 49 -2.22 8.37 4.27
C PRO A 49 -3.59 9.03 4.03
N PRO A 50 -4.48 9.07 5.03
CA PRO A 50 -5.76 9.77 4.92
C PRO A 50 -5.54 11.26 4.64
N LEU A 51 -6.39 11.90 3.83
CA LEU A 51 -6.34 13.35 3.63
C LEU A 51 -6.62 14.09 4.95
N CYS A 52 -6.05 15.28 5.11
CA CYS A 52 -6.33 16.11 6.28
C CYS A 52 -7.84 16.44 6.36
N PRO A 53 -8.51 16.20 7.48
CA PRO A 53 -9.95 16.51 7.62
C PRO A 53 -10.25 18.01 7.56
N ASP A 54 -9.27 18.87 7.88
CA ASP A 54 -9.48 20.33 7.93
C ASP A 54 -9.16 21.02 6.62
N CYS A 55 -7.98 20.75 6.05
CA CYS A 55 -7.51 21.44 4.85
C CYS A 55 -7.52 20.56 3.59
N ARG A 56 -7.88 19.27 3.70
CA ARG A 56 -7.86 18.28 2.61
C ARG A 56 -6.50 18.08 1.92
N SER A 57 -5.42 18.58 2.51
CA SER A 57 -4.07 18.33 2.05
C SER A 57 -3.71 16.83 2.13
N ASN A 58 -2.88 16.38 1.19
CA ASN A 58 -2.26 15.06 1.17
C ASN A 58 -0.86 15.03 1.81
N HIS A 59 -0.34 16.17 2.31
CA HIS A 59 0.95 16.27 2.97
C HIS A 59 0.87 15.79 4.42
N ILE A 60 0.76 14.47 4.58
CA ILE A 60 0.48 13.82 5.86
C ILE A 60 1.65 12.94 6.28
N ILE A 61 2.10 13.14 7.52
CA ILE A 61 3.16 12.34 8.14
C ILE A 61 2.59 11.49 9.28
N LYS A 62 3.22 10.35 9.53
CA LYS A 62 2.94 9.54 10.73
C LYS A 62 3.43 10.29 11.97
N ASN A 63 2.59 10.37 12.98
CA ASN A 63 2.84 11.09 14.23
C ASN A 63 2.66 10.17 15.45
N GLY A 64 3.34 9.02 15.40
CA GLY A 64 3.29 8.00 16.45
C GLY A 64 1.97 7.25 16.53
N LEU A 65 1.79 6.53 17.63
CA LEU A 65 0.56 5.82 17.98
C LEU A 65 -0.12 6.55 19.14
N GLN A 66 -1.44 6.68 19.08
CA GLN A 66 -2.26 7.17 20.18
C GLN A 66 -3.31 6.11 20.51
N ASN A 67 -3.34 5.61 21.74
CA ASN A 67 -4.19 4.49 22.16
C ASN A 67 -4.04 3.24 21.28
N GLY A 68 -2.82 2.96 20.81
CA GLY A 68 -2.53 1.83 19.91
C GLY A 68 -2.94 2.03 18.45
N MET A 69 -3.63 3.14 18.11
CA MET A 69 -4.02 3.47 16.74
C MET A 69 -3.03 4.47 16.13
N GLN A 70 -2.78 4.35 14.82
CA GLN A 70 -1.92 5.28 14.10
C GLN A 70 -2.47 6.71 14.17
N ASN A 71 -1.65 7.64 14.64
CA ASN A 71 -1.92 9.06 14.59
C ASN A 71 -1.16 9.69 13.43
N TYR A 72 -1.76 10.65 12.76
CA TYR A 72 -1.23 11.38 11.62
C TYR A 72 -1.18 12.87 11.92
N ARG A 73 -0.26 13.57 11.27
CA ARG A 73 -0.16 15.03 11.34
C ARG A 73 -0.07 15.62 9.93
N CYS A 74 -0.92 16.60 9.66
CA CYS A 74 -0.84 17.41 8.44
C CYS A 74 0.31 18.42 8.55
N LYS A 75 1.15 18.50 7.52
CA LYS A 75 2.25 19.48 7.45
C LYS A 75 1.79 20.88 7.08
N ASP A 76 0.69 21.00 6.36
CA ASP A 76 0.23 22.31 5.87
C ASP A 76 -0.55 23.08 6.93
N CYS A 77 -1.48 22.43 7.66
CA CYS A 77 -2.27 23.08 8.71
C CYS A 77 -1.89 22.67 10.15
N GLY A 78 -0.99 21.70 10.31
CA GLY A 78 -0.54 21.22 11.62
C GLY A 78 -1.49 20.29 12.37
N ARG A 79 -2.72 20.06 11.87
CA ARG A 79 -3.72 19.21 12.55
C ARG A 79 -3.25 17.78 12.73
N GLN A 80 -3.59 17.21 13.88
CA GLN A 80 -3.40 15.80 14.20
C GLN A 80 -4.73 15.05 14.12
N PHE A 81 -4.73 13.86 13.54
CA PHE A 81 -5.93 13.06 13.28
C PHE A 81 -5.58 11.59 13.06
N ARG A 82 -6.59 10.71 13.11
CA ARG A 82 -6.44 9.26 12.91
C ARG A 82 -6.81 8.86 11.49
#